data_AF-A0AAD7MZE5-F1
#
_entry.id   AF-A0AAD7MZE5-F1
#
_cell.length_a   1.000
_cell.length_b   1.000
_cell.length_c   1.000
_cell.angle_alpha   90.00
_cell.angle_beta   90.00
_cell.angle_gamma   90.00
#
_symmetry.space_group_name_H-M   'P 1'
#
loop_
_entity.id
_entity.type
_entity.pdbx_description
1 polymer ?
#
loop_
_entity_poly.entity_id
_entity_poly.type
_entity_poly.pdbx_seq_one_letter_code
_entity_poly.pdbx_strand_id
1 'polypeptide(L)'
;MSIPLILTTLLTTSAVLGHPKGHSHLHHRATPQVYDACINSNDIALTFDDGPYDYLRSISDQFIAAGAKATFFFNGNNYDCIYNAARISDIKYAYAAGHMIGSHTWSHADLATLSTAQVQDGMYRMEEALSRIIGVKPAFMRPPFGSYTSNIQSIAAARGQSLALWDWDTGDADGNTTAQSEALYDDVARAKPKNALILEHEPLETTAHVLVPYAIKLFQSKGYNLVTMAQCLGVNPYQAIGVAQQQTTSWSCDGTPDPGQACGGSIACETGTPVFSTTTASGPTTTTSSSSTATPTPSQYIHPNANAGKCLTAASNADGATVEIEDCVSAGSTSQSWTLSGGAIQIFGNKCLDVTGGSSADGTKMQIWTCSSGSMNQQWSLSGSTIQWSGHSSCLDLTGGSLTNNNVMQIWSCTGGANQKFTRTTGPGSGSGSTTPTAGSTIRPGSSASTCLTASSNSNGATVVVQPCTSNNAAQTWVQNGQTLLVYGNMCLDVTNGSTTNGAKMQIWACTPGAGDAAQRFSVTSGKSIQWVGKTECLDLSGGRLTSGNQVQMWTCNGNANQVWNLV
;
A
#
# COMPACT_ATOMS: atom_id res chain seq x y z
N MET A 1 -16.82 87.10 -34.79
CA MET A 1 -16.01 85.96 -34.32
C MET A 1 -16.18 85.90 -32.82
N SER A 2 -17.07 85.04 -32.33
CA SER A 2 -17.44 85.01 -30.92
C SER A 2 -17.45 83.57 -30.45
N ILE A 3 -16.51 83.26 -29.55
CA ILE A 3 -16.17 81.94 -29.02
C ILE A 3 -17.15 81.57 -27.90
N PRO A 4 -17.72 80.35 -27.85
CA PRO A 4 -18.65 79.98 -26.79
C PRO A 4 -17.93 79.41 -25.56
N LEU A 5 -18.42 79.87 -24.41
CA LEU A 5 -18.11 79.48 -23.04
C LEU A 5 -19.02 78.30 -22.66
N ILE A 6 -18.47 77.13 -22.27
CA ILE A 6 -19.26 75.98 -21.79
C ILE A 6 -19.19 75.93 -20.27
N LEU A 7 -20.37 76.02 -19.66
CA LEU A 7 -20.67 76.02 -18.24
C LEU A 7 -20.80 74.57 -17.73
N THR A 8 -20.02 74.20 -16.73
CA THR A 8 -20.07 72.91 -16.02
C THR A 8 -21.18 72.90 -14.96
N THR A 9 -22.10 71.93 -15.04
CA THR A 9 -23.10 71.63 -14.00
C THR A 9 -22.71 70.40 -13.18
N LEU A 10 -22.69 70.57 -11.85
CA LEU A 10 -22.53 69.52 -10.83
C LEU A 10 -23.81 68.66 -10.75
N LEU A 11 -23.65 67.33 -10.76
CA LEU A 11 -24.63 66.39 -10.17
C LEU A 11 -23.95 65.61 -9.04
N THR A 12 -24.57 65.63 -7.87
CA THR A 12 -24.24 64.83 -6.70
C THR A 12 -24.93 63.47 -6.78
N THR A 13 -24.17 62.37 -6.71
CA THR A 13 -24.70 61.01 -6.56
C THR A 13 -24.19 60.39 -5.27
N SER A 14 -25.11 60.10 -4.35
CA SER A 14 -24.86 59.31 -3.13
C SER A 14 -24.52 57.86 -3.49
N ALA A 15 -23.37 57.37 -3.04
CA ALA A 15 -22.98 55.97 -3.19
C ALA A 15 -23.63 55.11 -2.09
N VAL A 16 -24.47 54.16 -2.50
CA VAL A 16 -24.88 53.03 -1.66
C VAL A 16 -23.89 51.89 -1.92
N LEU A 17 -23.17 51.47 -0.87
CA LEU A 17 -22.28 50.30 -0.90
C LEU A 17 -23.11 49.01 -1.01
N GLY A 18 -23.38 48.58 -2.24
CA GLY A 18 -23.89 47.24 -2.54
C GLY A 18 -22.74 46.22 -2.47
N HIS A 19 -22.85 45.25 -1.55
CA HIS A 19 -21.96 44.10 -1.51
C HIS A 19 -22.15 43.25 -2.78
N PRO A 20 -21.10 42.90 -3.53
CA PRO A 20 -21.23 41.95 -4.62
C PRO A 20 -21.50 40.57 -4.02
N LYS A 21 -22.71 40.05 -4.23
CA LYS A 21 -22.99 38.62 -4.07
C LYS A 21 -22.19 37.90 -5.14
N GLY A 22 -21.06 37.31 -4.75
CA GLY A 22 -20.35 36.36 -5.58
C GLY A 22 -21.30 35.20 -5.92
N HIS A 23 -21.75 35.15 -7.17
CA HIS A 23 -22.35 33.94 -7.69
C HIS A 23 -21.25 32.90 -7.77
N SER A 24 -21.29 31.91 -6.88
CA SER A 24 -20.49 30.70 -7.01
C SER A 24 -20.79 30.10 -8.38
N HIS A 25 -19.82 30.15 -9.28
CA HIS A 25 -19.82 29.29 -10.45
C HIS A 25 -19.73 27.86 -9.91
N LEU A 26 -20.87 27.20 -9.81
CA LEU A 26 -20.93 25.75 -9.61
C LEU A 26 -20.28 25.14 -10.86
N HIS A 27 -19.00 24.80 -10.76
CA HIS A 27 -18.38 23.89 -11.72
C HIS A 27 -19.26 22.65 -11.76
N HIS A 28 -19.85 22.36 -12.94
CA HIS A 28 -20.38 21.02 -13.19
C HIS A 28 -19.26 20.04 -12.85
N ARG A 29 -19.48 19.20 -11.84
CA ARG A 29 -18.63 18.01 -11.64
C ARG A 29 -18.61 17.30 -12.99
N ALA A 30 -17.43 17.07 -13.55
CA ALA A 30 -17.28 16.33 -14.79
C ALA A 30 -18.07 15.02 -14.67
N THR A 31 -18.90 14.72 -15.69
CA THR A 31 -19.58 13.43 -15.80
C THR A 31 -18.51 12.33 -15.69
N PRO A 32 -18.69 11.32 -14.85
CA PRO A 32 -17.72 10.26 -14.74
C PRO A 32 -17.62 9.53 -16.07
N GLN A 33 -16.41 9.13 -16.39
CA GLN A 33 -16.10 8.51 -17.66
C GLN A 33 -16.79 7.13 -17.69
N VAL A 34 -17.46 6.86 -18.80
CA VAL A 34 -17.86 5.50 -19.18
C VAL A 34 -16.78 5.03 -20.12
N TYR A 35 -16.15 3.90 -19.80
CA TYR A 35 -15.14 3.29 -20.64
C TYR A 35 -15.72 2.03 -21.27
N ASP A 36 -15.96 2.10 -22.57
CA ASP A 36 -16.43 1.00 -23.41
C ASP A 36 -15.34 0.48 -24.35
N ALA A 37 -14.21 1.18 -24.50
CA ALA A 37 -13.09 0.73 -25.32
C ALA A 37 -11.74 1.09 -24.69
N CYS A 38 -10.71 0.35 -25.08
CA CYS A 38 -9.33 0.63 -24.70
C CYS A 38 -8.74 1.84 -25.43
N ILE A 39 -7.68 2.44 -24.87
CA ILE A 39 -7.02 3.62 -25.45
C ILE A 39 -5.63 3.25 -25.98
N ASN A 40 -4.87 2.47 -25.23
CA ASN A 40 -3.52 2.06 -25.62
C ASN A 40 -3.57 1.07 -26.78
N SER A 41 -2.71 1.28 -27.77
CA SER A 41 -2.63 0.37 -28.92
C SER A 41 -1.85 -0.90 -28.56
N ASN A 42 -2.20 -1.98 -29.24
CA ASN A 42 -1.70 -3.34 -29.07
C ASN A 42 -2.08 -4.04 -27.76
N ASP A 43 -2.96 -3.44 -26.96
CA ASP A 43 -3.42 -4.01 -25.69
C ASP A 43 -4.81 -4.65 -25.84
N ILE A 44 -4.99 -5.83 -25.25
CA ILE A 44 -6.29 -6.47 -25.06
C ILE A 44 -6.49 -6.70 -23.56
N ALA A 45 -7.61 -6.21 -23.04
CA ALA A 45 -8.04 -6.43 -21.67
C ALA A 45 -9.15 -7.48 -21.63
N LEU A 46 -8.82 -8.67 -21.14
CA LEU A 46 -9.80 -9.70 -20.80
C LEU A 46 -10.36 -9.38 -19.40
N THR A 47 -11.68 -9.23 -19.32
CA THR A 47 -12.37 -8.82 -18.11
C THR A 47 -13.45 -9.81 -17.71
N PHE A 48 -13.53 -10.13 -16.42
CA PHE A 48 -14.37 -11.21 -15.90
C PHE A 48 -15.33 -10.69 -14.83
N ASP A 49 -16.62 -10.91 -15.03
CA ASP A 49 -17.68 -10.50 -14.11
C ASP A 49 -18.09 -11.62 -13.16
N ASP A 50 -19.02 -11.30 -12.26
CA ASP A 50 -19.79 -12.18 -11.37
C ASP A 50 -19.07 -12.95 -10.27
N GLY A 51 -17.73 -12.98 -10.32
CA GLY A 51 -16.89 -13.56 -9.29
C GLY A 51 -16.96 -12.82 -7.95
N PRO A 52 -16.19 -13.23 -6.94
CA PRO A 52 -15.25 -14.34 -6.98
C PRO A 52 -15.98 -15.68 -6.77
N TYR A 53 -15.57 -16.70 -7.51
CA TYR A 53 -16.04 -18.07 -7.44
C TYR A 53 -14.87 -19.06 -7.50
N ASP A 54 -15.14 -20.34 -7.74
CA ASP A 54 -14.17 -21.44 -7.66
C ASP A 54 -13.10 -21.39 -8.76
N TYR A 55 -13.30 -20.61 -9.82
CA TYR A 55 -12.42 -20.63 -10.98
C TYR A 55 -11.37 -19.52 -10.97
N LEU A 56 -11.52 -18.49 -10.14
CA LEU A 56 -10.63 -17.33 -10.05
C LEU A 56 -9.14 -17.71 -9.98
N ARG A 57 -8.78 -18.68 -9.13
CA ARG A 57 -7.38 -19.13 -9.01
C ARG A 57 -6.87 -19.77 -10.30
N SER A 58 -7.67 -20.62 -10.92
CA SER A 58 -7.28 -21.31 -12.16
C SER A 58 -7.14 -20.36 -13.34
N ILE A 59 -8.00 -19.34 -13.43
CA ILE A 59 -7.86 -18.27 -14.43
C ILE A 59 -6.58 -17.49 -14.15
N SER A 60 -6.35 -17.07 -12.90
CA SER A 60 -5.13 -16.34 -12.52
C SER A 60 -3.86 -17.11 -12.87
N ASP A 61 -3.80 -18.42 -12.60
CA ASP A 61 -2.65 -19.27 -12.93
C ASP A 61 -2.36 -19.30 -14.44
N GLN A 62 -3.39 -19.33 -15.28
CA GLN A 62 -3.24 -19.30 -16.74
C GLN A 62 -2.66 -17.96 -17.23
N PHE A 63 -3.13 -16.84 -16.69
CA PHE A 63 -2.56 -15.52 -17.01
C PHE A 63 -1.12 -15.37 -16.49
N ILE A 64 -0.80 -15.87 -15.28
CA ILE A 64 0.56 -15.89 -14.74
C ILE A 64 1.48 -16.69 -15.66
N ALA A 65 1.08 -17.90 -16.06
CA ALA A 65 1.86 -18.76 -16.95
C ALA A 65 2.10 -18.12 -18.32
N ALA A 66 1.16 -17.30 -18.79
CA ALA A 66 1.27 -16.57 -20.05
C ALA A 66 2.02 -15.23 -19.94
N GLY A 67 2.49 -14.82 -18.75
CA GLY A 67 3.11 -13.51 -18.52
C GLY A 67 2.14 -12.34 -18.70
N ALA A 68 0.85 -12.58 -18.49
CA ALA A 68 -0.25 -11.67 -18.80
C ALA A 68 -1.01 -11.23 -17.53
N LYS A 69 -1.95 -10.29 -17.68
CA LYS A 69 -2.87 -9.84 -16.62
C LYS A 69 -4.31 -9.78 -17.11
N ALA A 70 -5.25 -9.94 -16.18
CA ALA A 70 -6.69 -9.82 -16.38
C ALA A 70 -7.30 -8.77 -15.44
N THR A 71 -8.59 -8.49 -15.63
CA THR A 71 -9.40 -7.65 -14.73
C THR A 71 -10.61 -8.43 -14.24
N PHE A 72 -10.92 -8.35 -12.96
CA PHE A 72 -12.08 -9.01 -12.38
C PHE A 72 -13.03 -7.99 -11.75
N PHE A 73 -14.31 -8.00 -12.09
CA PHE A 73 -15.34 -7.22 -11.44
C PHE A 73 -16.14 -8.13 -10.51
N PHE A 74 -15.98 -7.93 -9.20
CA PHE A 74 -16.51 -8.85 -8.21
C PHE A 74 -17.82 -8.37 -7.58
N ASN A 75 -18.69 -9.34 -7.28
CA ASN A 75 -19.83 -9.19 -6.38
C ASN A 75 -19.47 -9.48 -4.92
N GLY A 76 -20.36 -9.04 -4.03
CA GLY A 76 -20.28 -9.32 -2.59
C GLY A 76 -21.00 -10.60 -2.18
N ASN A 77 -22.22 -10.80 -2.68
CA ASN A 77 -23.06 -11.96 -2.44
C ASN A 77 -23.84 -12.31 -3.72
N ASN A 78 -23.27 -13.19 -4.55
CA ASN A 78 -23.88 -13.62 -5.81
C ASN A 78 -23.75 -15.16 -5.97
N TYR A 79 -22.73 -15.63 -6.70
CA TYR A 79 -22.44 -17.06 -6.83
C TYR A 79 -21.87 -17.67 -5.54
N ASP A 80 -21.15 -16.86 -4.77
CA ASP A 80 -20.68 -17.19 -3.44
C ASP A 80 -20.61 -15.90 -2.61
N CYS A 81 -20.46 -16.03 -1.29
CA CYS A 81 -20.20 -14.91 -0.41
C CYS A 81 -18.72 -14.52 -0.51
N ILE A 82 -18.44 -13.25 -0.78
CA ILE A 82 -17.06 -12.70 -0.89
C ILE A 82 -16.24 -12.90 0.39
N TYR A 83 -16.92 -13.05 1.54
CA TYR A 83 -16.29 -13.30 2.84
C TYR A 83 -16.07 -14.79 3.17
N ASN A 84 -16.43 -15.70 2.27
CA ASN A 84 -16.01 -17.08 2.36
C ASN A 84 -14.47 -17.15 2.38
N ALA A 85 -13.90 -17.97 3.27
CA ALA A 85 -12.46 -18.08 3.46
C ALA A 85 -11.72 -18.47 2.16
N ALA A 86 -12.33 -19.31 1.32
CA ALA A 86 -11.77 -19.67 0.01
C ALA A 86 -11.72 -18.44 -0.92
N ARG A 87 -12.83 -17.69 -1.02
CA ARG A 87 -12.92 -16.46 -1.82
C ARG A 87 -11.94 -15.40 -1.38
N ILE A 88 -11.83 -15.14 -0.08
CA ILE A 88 -10.83 -14.21 0.48
C ILE A 88 -9.40 -14.60 0.06
N SER A 89 -9.07 -15.89 0.12
CA SER A 89 -7.75 -16.40 -0.28
C SER A 89 -7.49 -16.19 -1.77
N ASP A 90 -8.47 -16.47 -2.62
CA ASP A 90 -8.33 -16.37 -4.08
C ASP A 90 -8.29 -14.92 -4.55
N ILE A 91 -9.08 -14.02 -3.95
CA ILE A 91 -9.03 -12.57 -4.22
C ILE A 91 -7.64 -12.02 -3.88
N LYS A 92 -7.10 -12.37 -2.69
CA LYS A 92 -5.75 -11.95 -2.29
C LYS A 92 -4.68 -12.46 -3.24
N TYR A 93 -4.83 -13.69 -3.72
CA TYR A 93 -3.92 -14.29 -4.70
C TYR A 93 -3.96 -13.58 -6.04
N ALA A 94 -5.15 -13.39 -6.62
CA ALA A 94 -5.32 -12.69 -7.89
C ALA A 94 -4.81 -11.24 -7.82
N TYR A 95 -5.07 -10.55 -6.70
CA TYR A 95 -4.55 -9.21 -6.46
C TYR A 95 -3.02 -9.18 -6.39
N ALA A 96 -2.42 -10.10 -5.63
CA ALA A 96 -0.96 -10.21 -5.50
C ALA A 96 -0.28 -10.59 -6.83
N ALA A 97 -0.99 -11.30 -7.72
CA ALA A 97 -0.56 -11.60 -9.07
C ALA A 97 -0.63 -10.38 -10.01
N GLY A 98 -1.11 -9.22 -9.54
CA GLY A 98 -1.17 -7.98 -10.31
C GLY A 98 -2.37 -7.87 -11.24
N HIS A 99 -3.40 -8.71 -11.06
CA HIS A 99 -4.68 -8.52 -11.73
C HIS A 99 -5.40 -7.31 -11.15
N MET A 100 -6.20 -6.63 -11.98
CA MET A 100 -7.05 -5.56 -11.51
C MET A 100 -8.33 -6.14 -10.90
N ILE A 101 -8.79 -5.55 -9.80
CA ILE A 101 -10.04 -5.93 -9.14
C ILE A 101 -10.94 -4.68 -9.05
N GLY A 102 -12.11 -4.76 -9.66
CA GLY A 102 -13.16 -3.75 -9.65
C GLY A 102 -14.42 -4.21 -8.92
N SER A 103 -15.38 -3.31 -8.79
CA SER A 103 -16.69 -3.60 -8.21
C SER A 103 -17.69 -4.04 -9.28
N HIS A 104 -18.48 -5.06 -8.99
CA HIS A 104 -19.68 -5.42 -9.74
C HIS A 104 -20.95 -5.28 -8.88
N THR A 105 -20.88 -4.46 -7.81
CA THR A 105 -21.92 -4.27 -6.77
C THR A 105 -22.17 -5.49 -5.90
N TRP A 106 -22.87 -5.29 -4.78
CA TRP A 106 -23.05 -6.35 -3.79
C TRP A 106 -23.76 -7.60 -4.31
N SER A 107 -24.98 -7.47 -4.83
CA SER A 107 -25.89 -8.60 -5.08
C SER A 107 -26.21 -8.82 -6.55
N HIS A 108 -25.55 -8.13 -7.48
CA HIS A 108 -25.84 -8.24 -8.92
C HIS A 108 -27.29 -7.85 -9.29
N ALA A 109 -27.89 -6.90 -8.55
CA ALA A 109 -29.21 -6.36 -8.88
C ALA A 109 -29.12 -5.34 -10.03
N ASP A 110 -30.14 -5.28 -10.90
CA ASP A 110 -30.21 -4.29 -11.99
C ASP A 110 -30.39 -2.88 -11.43
N LEU A 111 -29.30 -2.12 -11.40
CA LEU A 111 -29.24 -0.80 -10.80
C LEU A 111 -30.26 0.17 -11.39
N ALA A 112 -30.64 0.04 -12.67
CA ALA A 112 -31.58 0.95 -13.32
C ALA A 112 -33.01 0.83 -12.75
N THR A 113 -33.32 -0.29 -12.09
CA THR A 113 -34.62 -0.54 -11.45
C THR A 113 -34.67 -0.08 -9.99
N LEU A 114 -33.52 0.28 -9.42
CA LEU A 114 -33.37 0.54 -7.99
C LEU A 114 -33.48 2.02 -7.62
N SER A 115 -33.86 2.28 -6.38
CA SER A 115 -33.75 3.62 -5.80
C SER A 115 -32.29 4.03 -5.57
N THR A 116 -32.02 5.34 -5.49
CA THR A 116 -30.68 5.87 -5.19
C THR A 116 -30.06 5.27 -3.93
N ALA A 117 -30.85 5.04 -2.87
CA ALA A 117 -30.35 4.46 -1.62
C ALA A 117 -29.91 2.99 -1.81
N GLN A 118 -30.65 2.22 -2.61
CA GLN A 118 -30.33 0.83 -2.93
C GLN A 118 -29.09 0.71 -3.81
N VAL A 119 -28.94 1.58 -4.81
CA VAL A 119 -27.72 1.65 -5.62
C VAL A 119 -26.50 1.98 -4.74
N GLN A 120 -26.63 2.97 -3.86
CA GLN A 120 -25.54 3.35 -2.95
C GLN A 120 -25.17 2.22 -1.98
N ASP A 121 -26.14 1.45 -1.47
CA ASP A 121 -25.89 0.28 -0.62
C ASP A 121 -25.07 -0.79 -1.34
N GLY A 122 -25.50 -1.20 -2.54
CA GLY A 122 -24.79 -2.21 -3.32
C GLY A 122 -23.34 -1.82 -3.62
N MET A 123 -23.09 -0.53 -3.90
CA MET A 123 -21.74 -0.02 -4.13
C MET A 123 -20.93 0.11 -2.84
N TYR A 124 -21.54 0.59 -1.76
CA TYR A 124 -20.90 0.75 -0.46
C TYR A 124 -20.37 -0.56 0.09
N ARG A 125 -21.21 -1.60 0.15
CA ARG A 125 -20.82 -2.89 0.73
C ARG A 125 -19.69 -3.54 -0.04
N MET A 126 -19.69 -3.39 -1.37
CA MET A 126 -18.62 -3.92 -2.22
C MET A 126 -17.29 -3.17 -2.01
N GLU A 127 -17.33 -1.85 -1.93
CA GLU A 127 -16.14 -1.04 -1.61
C GLU A 127 -15.59 -1.38 -0.21
N GLU A 128 -16.48 -1.58 0.76
CA GLU A 128 -16.09 -1.98 2.10
C GLU A 128 -15.42 -3.36 2.11
N ALA A 129 -16.00 -4.33 1.40
CA ALA A 129 -15.43 -5.68 1.31
C ALA A 129 -14.03 -5.67 0.67
N LEU A 130 -13.84 -4.97 -0.45
CA LEU A 130 -12.51 -4.86 -1.09
C LEU A 130 -11.50 -4.09 -0.23
N SER A 131 -11.95 -3.05 0.48
CA SER A 131 -11.10 -2.37 1.45
C SER A 131 -10.69 -3.28 2.61
N ARG A 132 -11.58 -4.16 3.07
CA ARG A 132 -11.28 -5.11 4.14
C ARG A 132 -10.35 -6.22 3.65
N ILE A 133 -10.64 -6.84 2.51
CA ILE A 133 -9.97 -8.06 2.05
C ILE A 133 -8.56 -7.79 1.50
N ILE A 134 -8.41 -6.78 0.64
CA ILE A 134 -7.15 -6.46 -0.05
C ILE A 134 -6.68 -5.03 0.17
N GLY A 135 -7.41 -4.25 0.98
CA GLY A 135 -6.99 -2.89 1.28
C GLY A 135 -7.11 -1.95 0.08
N VAL A 136 -8.05 -2.14 -0.84
CA VAL A 136 -8.19 -1.26 -2.00
C VAL A 136 -9.55 -0.58 -2.06
N LYS A 137 -9.56 0.66 -2.55
CA LYS A 137 -10.78 1.35 -2.97
C LYS A 137 -10.84 1.36 -4.50
N PRO A 138 -11.75 0.59 -5.13
CA PRO A 138 -11.82 0.47 -6.59
C PRO A 138 -12.13 1.81 -7.27
N ALA A 139 -11.42 2.12 -8.36
CA ALA A 139 -11.73 3.27 -9.23
C ALA A 139 -12.75 2.94 -10.33
N PHE A 140 -13.11 1.67 -10.47
CA PHE A 140 -14.03 1.19 -11.48
C PHE A 140 -15.11 0.33 -10.86
N MET A 141 -16.31 0.50 -11.39
CA MET A 141 -17.36 -0.49 -11.24
C MET A 141 -17.95 -0.79 -12.61
N ARG A 142 -18.31 -2.05 -12.84
CA ARG A 142 -19.13 -2.45 -13.97
C ARG A 142 -20.57 -2.57 -13.46
N PRO A 143 -21.56 -1.91 -14.08
CA PRO A 143 -22.95 -2.11 -13.71
C PRO A 143 -23.41 -3.52 -14.14
N PRO A 144 -24.09 -4.29 -13.25
CA PRO A 144 -24.77 -5.52 -13.65
C PRO A 144 -25.58 -5.36 -14.94
N PHE A 145 -25.50 -6.35 -15.83
CA PHE A 145 -26.15 -6.36 -17.15
C PHE A 145 -25.73 -5.22 -18.11
N GLY A 146 -24.68 -4.46 -17.78
CA GLY A 146 -24.35 -3.22 -18.51
C GLY A 146 -25.42 -2.13 -18.34
N SER A 147 -26.38 -2.31 -17.43
CA SER A 147 -27.58 -1.47 -17.28
C SER A 147 -27.30 -0.27 -16.37
N TYR A 148 -27.36 0.94 -16.92
CA TYR A 148 -27.17 2.16 -16.15
C TYR A 148 -27.98 3.35 -16.67
N THR A 149 -28.13 4.35 -15.80
CA THR A 149 -28.79 5.63 -16.07
C THR A 149 -27.85 6.77 -15.72
N SER A 150 -28.19 8.01 -16.11
CA SER A 150 -27.43 9.20 -15.73
C SER A 150 -27.36 9.39 -14.20
N ASN A 151 -28.36 8.90 -13.46
CA ASN A 151 -28.33 8.89 -12.00
C ASN A 151 -27.25 7.94 -11.46
N ILE A 152 -27.18 6.71 -11.97
CA ILE A 152 -26.16 5.72 -11.57
C ILE A 152 -24.77 6.22 -11.91
N GLN A 153 -24.61 6.77 -13.12
CA GLN A 153 -23.38 7.43 -13.53
C GLN A 153 -23.02 8.52 -12.51
N SER A 154 -23.93 9.42 -12.15
CA SER A 154 -23.69 10.47 -11.16
C SER A 154 -23.32 9.93 -9.77
N ILE A 155 -23.93 8.82 -9.33
CA ILE A 155 -23.58 8.16 -8.07
C ILE A 155 -22.16 7.61 -8.12
N ALA A 156 -21.77 6.94 -9.21
CA ALA A 156 -20.40 6.46 -9.41
C ALA A 156 -19.38 7.60 -9.36
N ALA A 157 -19.64 8.73 -10.03
CA ALA A 157 -18.79 9.94 -9.93
C ALA A 157 -18.65 10.42 -8.51
N ALA A 158 -19.76 10.51 -7.77
CA ALA A 158 -19.75 10.99 -6.39
C ALA A 158 -18.89 10.10 -5.48
N ARG A 159 -18.75 8.81 -5.83
CA ARG A 159 -17.92 7.82 -5.13
C ARG A 159 -16.49 7.71 -5.68
N GLY A 160 -16.15 8.47 -6.73
CA GLY A 160 -14.85 8.44 -7.38
C GLY A 160 -14.64 7.26 -8.33
N GLN A 161 -15.72 6.63 -8.78
CA GLN A 161 -15.71 5.50 -9.70
C GLN A 161 -16.09 5.91 -11.13
N SER A 162 -15.46 5.25 -12.09
CA SER A 162 -15.87 5.24 -13.50
C SER A 162 -16.68 3.99 -13.82
N LEU A 163 -17.54 4.06 -14.83
CA LEU A 163 -18.27 2.89 -15.30
C LEU A 163 -17.43 2.13 -16.33
N ALA A 164 -17.30 0.83 -16.14
CA ALA A 164 -16.63 -0.07 -17.06
C ALA A 164 -17.66 -0.86 -17.88
N LEU A 165 -17.63 -0.71 -19.20
CA LEU A 165 -18.38 -1.54 -20.16
C LEU A 165 -17.38 -2.36 -20.99
N TRP A 166 -17.71 -2.66 -22.24
CA TRP A 166 -16.95 -3.46 -23.17
C TRP A 166 -17.30 -3.08 -24.61
N ASP A 167 -16.37 -3.33 -25.54
CA ASP A 167 -16.57 -3.17 -26.99
C ASP A 167 -16.73 -4.53 -27.68
N TRP A 168 -16.38 -5.63 -26.99
CA TRP A 168 -16.57 -7.00 -27.46
C TRP A 168 -17.14 -7.89 -26.37
N ASP A 169 -18.20 -8.62 -26.73
CA ASP A 169 -18.87 -9.58 -25.87
C ASP A 169 -18.60 -11.00 -26.39
N THR A 170 -18.25 -11.91 -25.49
CA THR A 170 -18.02 -13.33 -25.84
C THR A 170 -19.31 -14.14 -25.86
N GLY A 171 -20.40 -13.58 -25.33
CA GLY A 171 -21.69 -14.23 -25.15
C GLY A 171 -21.60 -15.50 -24.31
N ASP A 172 -20.54 -15.67 -23.51
CA ASP A 172 -20.30 -16.84 -22.68
C ASP A 172 -21.42 -17.03 -21.63
N ALA A 173 -22.03 -15.94 -21.17
CA ALA A 173 -23.22 -15.93 -20.33
C ALA A 173 -24.57 -15.87 -21.10
N ASP A 174 -24.55 -15.67 -22.43
CA ASP A 174 -25.76 -15.49 -23.26
C ASP A 174 -26.29 -16.80 -23.86
N GLY A 175 -25.78 -17.94 -23.40
CA GLY A 175 -26.15 -19.26 -23.90
C GLY A 175 -25.43 -19.69 -25.18
N ASN A 176 -24.35 -18.99 -25.57
CA ASN A 176 -23.46 -19.48 -26.62
C ASN A 176 -22.79 -20.79 -26.20
N THR A 177 -22.58 -21.66 -27.19
CA THR A 177 -21.64 -22.78 -27.05
C THR A 177 -20.20 -22.26 -27.02
N THR A 178 -19.27 -23.04 -26.47
CA THR A 178 -17.85 -22.67 -26.46
C THR A 178 -17.31 -22.36 -27.86
N ALA A 179 -17.72 -23.12 -28.89
CA ALA A 179 -17.32 -22.89 -30.27
C ALA A 179 -17.84 -21.55 -30.83
N GLN A 180 -19.02 -21.09 -30.40
CA GLN A 180 -19.55 -19.78 -30.79
C GLN A 180 -18.77 -18.65 -30.11
N SER A 181 -18.44 -18.79 -28.83
CA SER A 181 -17.60 -17.82 -28.11
C SER A 181 -16.15 -17.79 -28.65
N GLU A 182 -15.57 -18.93 -29.00
CA GLU A 182 -14.27 -19.00 -29.70
C GLU A 182 -14.30 -18.27 -31.05
N ALA A 183 -15.39 -18.43 -31.81
CA ALA A 183 -15.56 -17.73 -33.08
C ALA A 183 -15.65 -16.21 -32.91
N LEU A 184 -16.22 -15.72 -31.80
CA LEU A 184 -16.25 -14.31 -31.46
C LEU A 184 -14.84 -13.77 -31.14
N TYR A 185 -14.00 -14.51 -30.40
CA TYR A 185 -12.59 -14.13 -30.26
C TYR A 185 -11.86 -14.08 -31.61
N ASP A 186 -12.12 -15.04 -32.48
CA ASP A 186 -11.54 -15.03 -33.82
C ASP A 186 -12.00 -13.81 -34.62
N ASP A 187 -13.25 -13.36 -34.46
CA ASP A 187 -13.74 -12.13 -35.07
C ASP A 187 -12.99 -10.90 -34.57
N VAL A 188 -12.73 -10.80 -33.26
CA VAL A 188 -11.85 -9.76 -32.70
C VAL A 188 -10.48 -9.80 -33.37
N ALA A 189 -9.84 -10.98 -33.40
CA ALA A 189 -8.51 -11.13 -33.99
C ALA A 189 -8.50 -10.83 -35.50
N ARG A 190 -9.57 -11.17 -36.23
CA ARG A 190 -9.75 -10.89 -37.67
C ARG A 190 -9.93 -9.41 -37.94
N ALA A 191 -10.66 -8.69 -37.08
CA ALA A 191 -10.85 -7.25 -37.18
C ALA A 191 -9.54 -6.48 -37.00
N LYS A 192 -8.50 -7.11 -36.42
CA LYS A 192 -7.19 -6.51 -36.15
C LYS A 192 -7.32 -5.15 -35.46
N PRO A 193 -8.12 -5.05 -34.39
CA PRO A 193 -8.34 -3.77 -33.76
C PRO A 193 -7.04 -3.26 -33.17
N LYS A 194 -6.96 -1.95 -32.95
CA LYS A 194 -5.82 -1.38 -32.22
C LYS A 194 -5.78 -1.91 -30.80
N ASN A 195 -6.93 -2.24 -30.21
CA ASN A 195 -7.07 -2.76 -28.86
C ASN A 195 -8.46 -3.40 -28.69
N ALA A 196 -8.70 -4.07 -27.56
CA ALA A 196 -10.03 -4.60 -27.24
C ALA A 196 -10.24 -4.66 -25.73
N LEU A 197 -11.46 -4.39 -25.29
CA LEU A 197 -11.95 -4.56 -23.92
C LEU A 197 -13.06 -5.63 -23.93
N ILE A 198 -12.70 -6.85 -23.56
CA ILE A 198 -13.54 -8.03 -23.77
C ILE A 198 -14.27 -8.42 -22.48
N LEU A 199 -15.58 -8.65 -22.59
CA LEU A 199 -16.43 -9.18 -21.52
C LEU A 199 -16.48 -10.71 -21.51
N GLU A 200 -16.26 -11.28 -20.32
CA GLU A 200 -16.36 -12.68 -19.94
C GLU A 200 -16.91 -12.79 -18.50
N HIS A 201 -17.22 -14.00 -18.03
CA HIS A 201 -17.75 -14.26 -16.68
C HIS A 201 -16.95 -15.34 -15.95
N GLU A 202 -16.38 -15.00 -14.78
CA GLU A 202 -15.49 -15.91 -14.02
C GLU A 202 -16.20 -17.18 -13.52
N PRO A 203 -17.45 -17.15 -13.03
CA PRO A 203 -18.09 -18.33 -12.45
C PRO A 203 -18.43 -19.45 -13.44
N LEU A 204 -18.17 -19.28 -14.74
CA LEU A 204 -18.46 -20.27 -15.77
C LEU A 204 -17.25 -21.18 -16.02
N GLU A 205 -17.41 -22.48 -15.77
CA GLU A 205 -16.34 -23.47 -15.97
C GLU A 205 -15.81 -23.47 -17.40
N THR A 206 -16.71 -23.35 -18.39
CA THR A 206 -16.35 -23.27 -19.81
C THR A 206 -15.53 -22.03 -20.11
N THR A 207 -15.84 -20.89 -19.49
CA THR A 207 -15.02 -19.69 -19.62
C THR A 207 -13.63 -19.93 -19.06
N ALA A 208 -13.55 -20.43 -17.82
CA ALA A 208 -12.30 -20.64 -17.11
C ALA A 208 -11.36 -21.67 -17.76
N HIS A 209 -11.90 -22.78 -18.28
CA HIS A 209 -11.10 -23.94 -18.71
C HIS A 209 -11.06 -24.16 -20.22
N VAL A 210 -11.88 -23.46 -20.99
CA VAL A 210 -11.89 -23.56 -22.47
C VAL A 210 -11.60 -22.21 -23.11
N LEU A 211 -12.35 -21.17 -22.76
CA LEU A 211 -12.26 -19.87 -23.44
C LEU A 211 -10.99 -19.10 -23.08
N VAL A 212 -10.65 -19.00 -21.79
CA VAL A 212 -9.43 -18.32 -21.33
C VAL A 212 -8.15 -18.85 -22.01
N PRO A 213 -7.85 -20.17 -22.01
CA PRO A 213 -6.63 -20.64 -22.66
C PRO A 213 -6.66 -20.44 -24.18
N TYR A 214 -7.84 -20.50 -24.81
CA TYR A 214 -8.02 -20.19 -26.23
C TYR A 214 -7.69 -18.72 -26.52
N ALA A 215 -8.31 -17.79 -25.80
CA ALA A 215 -8.15 -16.35 -25.96
C ALA A 215 -6.68 -15.92 -25.73
N ILE A 216 -6.05 -16.43 -24.67
CA ILE A 216 -4.64 -16.16 -24.37
C ILE A 216 -3.76 -16.53 -25.57
N LYS A 217 -3.89 -17.78 -26.03
CA LYS A 217 -3.09 -18.29 -27.15
C LYS A 217 -3.36 -17.51 -28.44
N LEU A 218 -4.63 -17.25 -28.74
CA LEU A 218 -5.03 -16.54 -29.96
C LEU A 218 -4.42 -15.14 -29.98
N PHE A 219 -4.67 -14.32 -28.97
CA PHE A 219 -4.28 -12.91 -28.99
C PHE A 219 -2.77 -12.73 -28.89
N GLN A 220 -2.07 -13.53 -28.09
CA GLN A 220 -0.61 -13.50 -28.05
C GLN A 220 0.01 -13.95 -29.39
N SER A 221 -0.58 -14.94 -30.08
CA SER A 221 -0.12 -15.34 -31.42
C SER A 221 -0.27 -14.24 -32.48
N LYS A 222 -1.18 -13.27 -32.24
CA LYS A 222 -1.37 -12.08 -33.07
C LYS A 222 -0.52 -10.89 -32.63
N GLY A 223 0.25 -11.05 -31.56
CA GLY A 223 1.19 -10.04 -31.04
C GLY A 223 0.58 -9.05 -30.05
N TYR A 224 -0.64 -9.27 -29.57
CA TYR A 224 -1.27 -8.40 -28.56
C TYR A 224 -0.69 -8.63 -27.16
N ASN A 225 -0.64 -7.56 -26.37
CA ASN A 225 -0.38 -7.63 -24.94
C ASN A 225 -1.69 -7.91 -24.20
N LEU A 226 -1.68 -8.86 -23.27
CA LEU A 226 -2.82 -9.14 -22.41
C LEU A 226 -2.62 -8.46 -21.06
N VAL A 227 -3.40 -7.41 -20.83
CA VAL A 227 -3.17 -6.44 -19.76
C VAL A 227 -4.43 -6.20 -18.93
N THR A 228 -4.27 -5.52 -17.79
CA THR A 228 -5.44 -5.05 -17.03
C THR A 228 -6.20 -3.96 -17.80
N MET A 229 -7.50 -3.79 -17.54
CA MET A 229 -8.31 -2.72 -18.11
C MET A 229 -7.71 -1.35 -17.81
N ALA A 230 -7.26 -1.13 -16.57
CA ALA A 230 -6.59 0.10 -16.17
C ALA A 230 -5.34 0.41 -17.02
N GLN A 231 -4.52 -0.61 -17.30
CA GLN A 231 -3.38 -0.46 -18.21
C GLN A 231 -3.82 -0.21 -19.65
N CYS A 232 -4.84 -0.91 -20.14
CA CYS A 232 -5.42 -0.71 -21.48
C CYS A 232 -5.96 0.71 -21.69
N LEU A 233 -6.44 1.34 -20.62
CA LEU A 233 -6.96 2.70 -20.57
C LEU A 233 -5.91 3.77 -20.23
N GLY A 234 -4.75 3.39 -19.68
CA GLY A 234 -3.74 4.33 -19.19
C GLY A 234 -4.17 5.11 -17.94
N VAL A 235 -4.94 4.47 -17.04
CA VAL A 235 -5.53 5.09 -15.84
C VAL A 235 -5.24 4.26 -14.59
N ASN A 236 -5.43 4.85 -13.40
CA ASN A 236 -5.21 4.15 -12.14
C ASN A 236 -6.37 3.18 -11.82
N PRO A 237 -6.09 1.90 -11.47
CA PRO A 237 -7.14 0.92 -11.15
C PRO A 237 -7.87 1.20 -9.83
N TYR A 238 -7.23 1.95 -8.93
CA TYR A 238 -7.71 2.20 -7.56
C TYR A 238 -7.67 3.69 -7.24
N GLN A 239 -8.67 4.13 -6.46
CA GLN A 239 -8.68 5.47 -5.87
C GLN A 239 -7.68 5.56 -4.71
N ALA A 240 -7.53 4.46 -3.98
CA ALA A 240 -6.63 4.36 -2.85
C ALA A 240 -6.21 2.89 -2.63
N ILE A 241 -4.99 2.70 -2.15
CA ILE A 241 -4.45 1.43 -1.69
C ILE A 241 -4.00 1.65 -0.24
N GLY A 242 -4.42 0.76 0.64
CA GLY A 242 -4.26 0.78 2.08
C GLY A 242 -3.92 -0.61 2.59
N VAL A 243 -4.25 -0.91 3.84
CA VAL A 243 -3.87 -2.17 4.48
C VAL A 243 -5.08 -3.11 4.52
N ALA A 244 -4.89 -4.33 4.01
CA ALA A 244 -5.85 -5.40 4.19
C ALA A 244 -6.06 -5.70 5.68
N GLN A 245 -7.31 -5.87 6.08
CA GLN A 245 -7.68 -6.15 7.46
C GLN A 245 -7.58 -7.66 7.77
N GLN A 246 -7.43 -7.97 9.04
CA GLN A 246 -7.56 -9.35 9.51
C GLN A 246 -9.03 -9.75 9.51
N GLN A 247 -9.32 -10.94 9.00
CA GLN A 247 -10.68 -11.47 8.99
C GLN A 247 -11.17 -11.66 10.42
N THR A 248 -12.39 -11.21 10.69
CA THR A 248 -13.10 -11.38 11.96
C THR A 248 -14.40 -12.11 11.73
N THR A 249 -15.06 -12.58 12.80
CA THR A 249 -16.38 -13.23 12.72
C THR A 249 -17.50 -12.30 12.23
N SER A 250 -17.25 -10.99 12.17
CA SER A 250 -18.19 -10.00 11.63
C SER A 250 -18.18 -9.89 10.10
N TRP A 251 -17.29 -10.61 9.41
CA TRP A 251 -17.29 -10.68 7.95
C TRP A 251 -18.27 -11.77 7.53
N SER A 252 -19.48 -11.37 7.17
CA SER A 252 -20.53 -12.27 6.69
C SER A 252 -21.40 -11.58 5.64
N CYS A 253 -22.02 -12.37 4.78
CA CYS A 253 -23.09 -11.94 3.89
C CYS A 253 -24.49 -12.12 4.54
N ASP A 254 -24.57 -12.74 5.72
CA ASP A 254 -25.83 -12.87 6.46
C ASP A 254 -26.44 -11.51 6.78
N GLY A 255 -27.75 -11.37 6.55
CA GLY A 255 -28.47 -10.12 6.79
C GLY A 255 -28.19 -9.03 5.76
N THR A 256 -27.53 -9.37 4.65
CA THR A 256 -27.36 -8.51 3.47
C THR A 256 -28.30 -8.96 2.34
N PRO A 257 -28.48 -8.17 1.26
CA PRO A 257 -29.31 -8.58 0.15
C PRO A 257 -28.84 -9.88 -0.51
N ASP A 258 -29.80 -10.75 -0.82
CA ASP A 258 -29.61 -11.97 -1.62
C ASP A 258 -29.29 -11.65 -3.09
N PRO A 259 -28.77 -12.61 -3.86
CA PRO A 259 -28.51 -12.43 -5.28
C PRO A 259 -29.74 -11.90 -6.04
N GLY A 260 -29.51 -10.88 -6.87
CA GLY A 260 -30.53 -10.14 -7.62
C GLY A 260 -31.42 -9.21 -6.79
N GLN A 261 -31.30 -9.18 -5.45
CA GLN A 261 -32.13 -8.36 -4.58
C GLN A 261 -31.40 -7.09 -4.12
N ALA A 262 -32.18 -6.11 -3.67
CA ALA A 262 -31.64 -4.90 -3.03
C ALA A 262 -32.09 -4.82 -1.56
N CYS A 263 -31.44 -3.96 -0.77
CA CYS A 263 -31.90 -3.65 0.58
C CYS A 263 -33.35 -3.11 0.58
N GLY A 264 -34.07 -3.37 1.66
CA GLY A 264 -35.49 -3.04 1.84
C GLY A 264 -36.18 -3.95 2.87
N GLY A 265 -37.32 -3.52 3.40
CA GLY A 265 -38.08 -4.29 4.39
C GLY A 265 -37.29 -4.51 5.69
N SER A 266 -36.86 -5.75 5.93
CA SER A 266 -36.05 -6.16 7.08
C SER A 266 -34.55 -5.88 6.93
N ILE A 267 -34.07 -5.56 5.72
CA ILE A 267 -32.66 -5.27 5.45
C ILE A 267 -32.50 -3.77 5.25
N ALA A 268 -31.74 -3.11 6.11
CA ALA A 268 -31.49 -1.66 6.01
C ALA A 268 -30.46 -1.33 4.93
N CYS A 269 -30.65 -0.21 4.23
CA CYS A 269 -29.69 0.29 3.25
C CYS A 269 -28.56 1.11 3.92
N GLU A 270 -27.32 0.85 3.53
CA GLU A 270 -26.10 1.52 3.97
C GLU A 270 -25.55 2.42 2.86
N THR A 271 -25.77 3.72 2.98
CA THR A 271 -25.50 4.67 1.87
C THR A 271 -24.22 5.49 2.04
N GLY A 272 -23.38 5.15 3.03
CA GLY A 272 -22.17 5.89 3.35
C GLY A 272 -21.04 5.76 2.32
N THR A 273 -19.89 6.29 2.68
CA THR A 273 -18.58 5.94 2.07
C THR A 273 -17.81 5.10 3.09
N PRO A 274 -17.26 3.92 2.73
CA PRO A 274 -16.54 3.11 3.70
C PRO A 274 -15.34 3.87 4.27
N VAL A 275 -15.08 3.69 5.56
CA VAL A 275 -13.89 4.26 6.21
C VAL A 275 -12.68 3.48 5.72
N PHE A 276 -11.99 4.03 4.73
CA PHE A 276 -10.78 3.46 4.17
C PHE A 276 -9.60 3.73 5.11
N SER A 277 -9.25 2.74 5.95
CA SER A 277 -8.16 2.89 6.90
C SER A 277 -6.81 2.76 6.20
N THR A 278 -6.09 3.87 6.06
CA THR A 278 -4.67 3.88 5.69
C THR A 278 -3.76 3.61 6.90
N THR A 279 -4.34 3.23 8.04
CA THR A 279 -3.68 3.09 9.34
C THR A 279 -3.99 1.73 10.00
N THR A 280 -2.98 1.16 10.65
CA THR A 280 -3.07 -0.04 11.49
C THR A 280 -4.06 0.12 12.64
N ALA A 281 -4.89 -0.91 12.86
CA ALA A 281 -5.94 -0.93 13.87
C ALA A 281 -5.44 -0.84 15.33
N SER A 282 -6.17 -0.09 16.14
CA SER A 282 -6.41 -0.35 17.57
C SER A 282 -7.92 -0.16 17.83
N GLY A 283 -8.58 -1.12 18.47
CA GLY A 283 -9.99 -1.02 18.93
C GLY A 283 -10.09 -0.65 20.43
N PRO A 284 -11.28 -0.86 21.04
CA PRO A 284 -12.52 -0.06 21.01
C PRO A 284 -12.56 0.97 22.17
N THR A 285 -13.36 2.05 22.23
CA THR A 285 -14.84 2.11 22.37
C THR A 285 -15.35 3.57 22.33
N THR A 286 -16.60 3.73 21.88
CA THR A 286 -17.62 4.79 22.16
C THR A 286 -17.48 6.26 21.71
N THR A 287 -18.24 6.57 20.64
CA THR A 287 -19.19 7.69 20.43
C THR A 287 -18.82 9.13 20.83
N THR A 288 -18.70 10.03 19.84
CA THR A 288 -19.72 11.04 19.50
C THR A 288 -19.28 11.88 18.30
N SER A 289 -20.23 12.16 17.42
CA SER A 289 -20.08 12.85 16.14
C SER A 289 -19.80 14.34 16.29
N SER A 290 -18.85 14.90 15.54
CA SER A 290 -18.94 16.27 15.02
C SER A 290 -17.96 16.51 13.88
N SER A 291 -18.43 17.24 12.88
CA SER A 291 -17.76 17.65 11.65
C SER A 291 -16.50 18.50 11.89
N SER A 292 -15.40 18.26 11.15
CA SER A 292 -14.43 19.33 10.87
C SER A 292 -13.55 19.07 9.64
N THR A 293 -13.25 20.19 9.01
CA THR A 293 -12.38 20.56 7.89
C THR A 293 -11.07 19.76 7.73
N ALA A 294 -10.73 19.38 6.49
CA ALA A 294 -9.50 18.67 6.14
C ALA A 294 -8.23 19.47 6.50
N THR A 295 -7.35 18.85 7.28
CA THR A 295 -6.00 19.36 7.59
C THR A 295 -5.03 18.87 6.52
N PRO A 296 -4.11 19.69 5.98
CA PRO A 296 -3.14 19.25 4.97
C PRO A 296 -2.20 18.17 5.51
N THR A 297 -1.90 17.17 4.67
CA THR A 297 -0.96 16.09 4.99
C THR A 297 0.43 16.65 5.31
N PRO A 298 1.03 16.31 6.47
CA PRO A 298 2.32 16.85 6.85
C PRO A 298 3.43 16.29 5.94
N SER A 299 4.32 17.18 5.50
CA SER A 299 5.51 16.83 4.72
C SER A 299 6.54 16.07 5.57
N GLN A 300 7.37 15.26 4.91
CA GLN A 300 8.30 14.31 5.52
C GLN A 300 9.70 14.40 4.89
N TYR A 301 10.71 14.09 5.68
CA TYR A 301 12.09 13.86 5.22
C TYR A 301 12.29 12.36 5.04
N ILE A 302 12.92 11.94 3.95
CA ILE A 302 13.20 10.54 3.65
C ILE A 302 14.70 10.28 3.83
N HIS A 303 15.06 9.36 4.70
CA HIS A 303 16.44 9.10 5.11
C HIS A 303 16.92 7.73 4.61
N PRO A 304 18.00 7.63 3.83
CA PRO A 304 18.53 6.35 3.38
C PRO A 304 19.28 5.62 4.51
N ASN A 305 19.24 4.29 4.50
CA ASN A 305 19.93 3.41 5.45
C ASN A 305 19.63 3.73 6.93
N ALA A 306 18.45 4.28 7.22
CA ALA A 306 18.10 4.83 8.53
C ALA A 306 19.07 5.93 9.05
N ASN A 307 19.83 6.58 8.17
CA ASN A 307 20.75 7.66 8.51
C ASN A 307 20.00 9.01 8.58
N ALA A 308 19.63 9.42 9.80
CA ALA A 308 18.88 10.65 10.04
C ALA A 308 19.62 11.95 9.66
N GLY A 309 20.93 11.90 9.40
CA GLY A 309 21.71 13.05 8.93
C GLY A 309 21.71 13.21 7.41
N LYS A 310 21.19 12.21 6.67
CA LYS A 310 21.12 12.23 5.21
C LYS A 310 19.67 12.25 4.75
N CYS A 311 19.38 13.03 3.72
CA CYS A 311 18.05 13.26 3.23
C CYS A 311 17.98 13.09 1.71
N LEU A 312 16.93 12.42 1.25
CA LEU A 312 16.51 12.41 -0.14
C LEU A 312 16.23 13.86 -0.55
N THR A 313 16.94 14.34 -1.56
CA THR A 313 16.98 15.74 -1.95
C THR A 313 16.76 15.86 -3.45
N ALA A 314 15.87 16.75 -3.86
CA ALA A 314 15.78 17.15 -5.26
C ALA A 314 16.79 18.28 -5.54
N ALA A 315 17.67 18.09 -6.51
CA ALA A 315 18.76 19.04 -6.82
C ALA A 315 18.24 20.44 -7.23
N SER A 316 17.05 20.50 -7.83
CA SER A 316 16.32 21.76 -8.11
C SER A 316 14.82 21.47 -8.33
N ASN A 317 14.02 22.50 -8.61
CA ASN A 317 12.59 22.37 -8.96
C ASN A 317 12.34 22.25 -10.49
N ALA A 318 13.37 21.99 -11.29
CA ALA A 318 13.22 21.75 -12.72
C ALA A 318 12.80 20.29 -13.00
N ASP A 319 11.98 20.08 -14.03
CA ASP A 319 11.72 18.73 -14.54
C ASP A 319 13.03 18.10 -15.03
N GLY A 320 13.29 16.86 -14.61
CA GLY A 320 14.54 16.16 -14.88
C GLY A 320 15.66 16.46 -13.88
N ALA A 321 15.41 17.27 -12.85
CA ALA A 321 16.40 17.45 -11.78
C ALA A 321 16.63 16.13 -11.04
N THR A 322 17.89 15.79 -10.77
CA THR A 322 18.25 14.54 -10.09
C THR A 322 17.71 14.50 -8.67
N VAL A 323 17.41 13.27 -8.23
CA VAL A 323 17.16 12.99 -6.81
C VAL A 323 18.39 12.33 -6.22
N GLU A 324 18.98 13.00 -5.25
CA GLU A 324 20.27 12.65 -4.65
C GLU A 324 20.18 12.61 -3.13
N ILE A 325 21.25 12.13 -2.50
CA ILE A 325 21.41 12.22 -1.06
C ILE A 325 22.26 13.43 -0.72
N GLU A 326 21.75 14.27 0.18
CA GLU A 326 22.48 15.39 0.79
C GLU A 326 22.41 15.29 2.32
N ASP A 327 23.20 16.13 2.99
CA ASP A 327 22.97 16.41 4.41
C ASP A 327 21.57 16.99 4.61
N CYS A 328 20.86 16.56 5.64
CA CYS A 328 19.57 17.14 6.00
C CYS A 328 19.75 18.61 6.40
N VAL A 329 19.09 19.52 5.68
CA VAL A 329 19.10 20.96 5.98
C VAL A 329 17.90 21.35 6.84
N SER A 330 17.97 22.49 7.56
CA SER A 330 17.00 22.89 8.59
C SER A 330 15.53 22.91 8.12
N ALA A 331 14.62 22.79 9.10
CA ALA A 331 13.19 22.63 8.87
C ALA A 331 12.63 23.80 8.05
N GLY A 332 12.13 23.51 6.86
CA GLY A 332 11.60 24.51 5.92
C GLY A 332 12.22 24.45 4.52
N SER A 333 13.27 23.64 4.31
CA SER A 333 13.79 23.41 2.96
C SER A 333 12.77 22.67 2.09
N THR A 334 12.35 23.30 0.99
CA THR A 334 11.40 22.71 0.04
C THR A 334 12.03 21.60 -0.80
N SER A 335 13.35 21.49 -0.86
CA SER A 335 14.09 20.47 -1.64
C SER A 335 14.27 19.13 -0.94
N GLN A 336 13.89 19.03 0.35
CA GLN A 336 13.95 17.80 1.15
C GLN A 336 12.60 17.46 1.82
N SER A 337 11.58 18.27 1.54
CA SER A 337 10.27 18.18 2.16
C SER A 337 9.31 17.46 1.22
N TRP A 338 9.15 16.16 1.44
CA TRP A 338 8.37 15.26 0.59
C TRP A 338 6.98 15.01 1.15
N THR A 339 5.95 15.14 0.33
CA THR A 339 4.57 14.79 0.71
C THR A 339 4.20 13.46 0.07
N LEU A 340 3.77 12.50 0.88
CA LEU A 340 3.30 11.21 0.40
C LEU A 340 1.79 11.30 0.23
N SER A 341 1.32 11.22 -1.01
CA SER A 341 -0.11 11.35 -1.32
C SER A 341 -0.47 10.52 -2.54
N GLY A 342 -1.45 9.62 -2.40
CA GLY A 342 -2.01 8.87 -3.52
C GLY A 342 -1.00 8.06 -4.34
N GLY A 343 0.00 7.45 -3.68
CA GLY A 343 1.08 6.69 -4.35
C GLY A 343 2.22 7.55 -4.89
N ALA A 344 2.03 8.86 -5.01
CA ALA A 344 3.11 9.78 -5.38
C ALA A 344 3.94 10.18 -4.15
N ILE A 345 5.25 10.27 -4.34
CA ILE A 345 6.18 10.91 -3.41
C ILE A 345 6.48 12.29 -3.98
N GLN A 346 5.75 13.30 -3.49
CA GLN A 346 5.67 14.64 -4.07
C GLN A 346 6.65 15.60 -3.40
N ILE A 347 7.11 16.61 -4.15
CA ILE A 347 7.97 17.69 -3.69
C ILE A 347 7.63 18.97 -4.45
N PHE A 348 7.98 20.14 -3.88
CA PHE A 348 7.68 21.46 -4.46
C PHE A 348 6.18 21.68 -4.84
N GLY A 349 5.27 20.94 -4.20
CA GLY A 349 3.83 21.00 -4.43
C GLY A 349 3.31 20.26 -5.68
N ASN A 350 4.07 20.23 -6.78
CA ASN A 350 3.63 19.59 -8.04
C ASN A 350 4.68 18.73 -8.75
N LYS A 351 5.80 18.41 -8.09
CA LYS A 351 6.82 17.51 -8.63
C LYS A 351 6.74 16.16 -7.92
N CYS A 352 7.08 15.09 -8.61
CA CYS A 352 6.99 13.73 -8.13
C CYS A 352 8.34 13.04 -8.29
N LEU A 353 8.72 12.19 -7.33
CA LEU A 353 9.82 11.24 -7.48
C LEU A 353 9.54 10.33 -8.68
N ASP A 354 10.46 10.31 -9.64
CA ASP A 354 10.22 9.81 -10.98
C ASP A 354 11.39 8.91 -11.42
N VAL A 355 11.08 7.71 -11.90
CA VAL A 355 12.06 6.82 -12.55
C VAL A 355 12.35 7.38 -13.94
N THR A 356 13.60 7.78 -14.18
CA THR A 356 13.99 8.48 -15.42
C THR A 356 13.63 7.67 -16.66
N GLY A 357 12.78 8.27 -17.51
CA GLY A 357 12.30 7.63 -18.74
C GLY A 357 11.43 6.39 -18.53
N GLY A 358 11.01 6.10 -17.29
CA GLY A 358 10.23 4.91 -16.93
C GLY A 358 10.95 3.59 -17.21
N SER A 359 12.29 3.59 -17.32
CA SER A 359 13.05 2.38 -17.57
C SER A 359 13.10 1.49 -16.33
N SER A 360 12.83 0.20 -16.50
CA SER A 360 12.93 -0.81 -15.42
C SER A 360 14.30 -1.46 -15.31
N ALA A 361 15.31 -0.93 -16.00
CA ALA A 361 16.67 -1.43 -15.89
C ALA A 361 17.27 -1.08 -14.53
N ASP A 362 17.88 -2.07 -13.86
CA ASP A 362 18.65 -1.84 -12.64
C ASP A 362 19.72 -0.78 -12.87
N GLY A 363 19.78 0.21 -11.97
CA GLY A 363 20.67 1.35 -12.07
C GLY A 363 20.07 2.58 -12.74
N THR A 364 18.82 2.51 -13.24
CA THR A 364 18.10 3.68 -13.76
C THR A 364 18.00 4.76 -12.68
N LYS A 365 18.46 5.97 -13.01
CA LYS A 365 18.57 7.07 -12.04
C LYS A 365 17.22 7.70 -11.73
N MET A 366 17.13 8.22 -10.51
CA MET A 366 15.95 8.95 -10.05
C MET A 366 16.05 10.42 -10.41
N GLN A 367 14.91 10.97 -10.83
CA GLN A 367 14.71 12.39 -11.07
C GLN A 367 13.44 12.85 -10.38
N ILE A 368 13.18 14.15 -10.41
CA ILE A 368 11.83 14.68 -10.22
C ILE A 368 11.25 15.08 -11.56
N TRP A 369 9.94 14.97 -11.68
CA TRP A 369 9.20 15.49 -12.84
C TRP A 369 7.86 16.03 -12.40
N THR A 370 7.25 16.91 -13.19
CA THR A 370 5.89 17.38 -12.95
C THR A 370 4.97 16.18 -12.74
N CYS A 371 4.30 16.16 -11.60
CA CYS A 371 3.36 15.12 -11.23
C CYS A 371 2.29 15.03 -12.30
N SER A 372 2.20 13.87 -12.94
CA SER A 372 1.13 13.59 -13.89
C SER A 372 0.29 12.42 -13.37
N SER A 373 -1.02 12.63 -13.34
CA SER A 373 -1.97 11.59 -12.98
C SER A 373 -1.82 10.42 -13.96
N GLY A 374 -1.50 9.22 -13.45
CA GLY A 374 -1.34 8.01 -14.26
C GLY A 374 0.10 7.67 -14.69
N SER A 375 1.10 8.50 -14.34
CA SER A 375 2.51 8.18 -14.64
C SER A 375 3.00 7.05 -13.74
N MET A 376 3.05 5.82 -14.27
CA MET A 376 3.49 4.64 -13.51
C MET A 376 4.91 4.81 -12.96
N ASN A 377 5.79 5.49 -13.69
CA ASN A 377 7.15 5.83 -13.25
C ASN A 377 7.21 6.82 -12.07
N GLN A 378 6.08 7.34 -11.59
CA GLN A 378 5.96 8.22 -10.42
C GLN A 378 5.18 7.58 -9.26
N GLN A 379 4.79 6.31 -9.38
CA GLN A 379 3.97 5.60 -8.39
C GLN A 379 4.80 4.70 -7.49
N TRP A 380 4.66 4.87 -6.18
CA TRP A 380 5.46 4.17 -5.18
C TRP A 380 4.57 3.49 -4.15
N SER A 381 4.95 2.27 -3.79
CA SER A 381 4.37 1.50 -2.71
C SER A 381 5.33 1.48 -1.52
N LEU A 382 4.81 1.72 -0.33
CA LEU A 382 5.59 1.78 0.89
C LEU A 382 5.34 0.51 1.70
N SER A 383 6.34 -0.37 1.77
CA SER A 383 6.29 -1.61 2.55
C SER A 383 7.35 -1.57 3.65
N GLY A 384 6.92 -1.15 4.84
CA GLY A 384 7.82 -0.90 5.97
C GLY A 384 8.81 0.23 5.67
N SER A 385 10.10 -0.10 5.69
CA SER A 385 11.19 0.81 5.30
C SER A 385 11.55 0.72 3.81
N THR A 386 10.84 -0.09 3.03
CA THR A 386 11.12 -0.23 1.60
C THR A 386 10.19 0.68 0.80
N ILE A 387 10.76 1.43 -0.15
CA ILE A 387 10.02 2.21 -1.15
C ILE A 387 10.12 1.42 -2.45
N GLN A 388 9.05 0.73 -2.82
CA GLN A 388 8.99 -0.11 -4.03
C GLN A 388 8.33 0.68 -5.15
N TRP A 389 8.85 0.53 -6.37
CA TRP A 389 8.18 1.06 -7.54
C TRP A 389 6.90 0.25 -7.81
N SER A 390 5.74 0.92 -7.76
CA SER A 390 4.43 0.25 -7.83
C SER A 390 4.28 -0.54 -9.14
N GLY A 391 3.82 -1.79 -9.03
CA GLY A 391 3.68 -2.70 -10.15
C GLY A 391 4.99 -3.31 -10.67
N HIS A 392 6.13 -3.06 -10.01
CA HIS A 392 7.46 -3.52 -10.42
C HIS A 392 8.18 -4.25 -9.28
N SER A 393 9.14 -5.11 -9.61
CA SER A 393 10.01 -5.79 -8.64
C SER A 393 11.26 -4.97 -8.26
N SER A 394 11.26 -3.68 -8.56
CA SER A 394 12.36 -2.75 -8.29
C SER A 394 12.03 -1.82 -7.13
N CYS A 395 13.03 -1.48 -6.35
CA CYS A 395 12.96 -0.64 -5.16
C CYS A 395 13.81 0.61 -5.37
N LEU A 396 13.44 1.70 -4.71
CA LEU A 396 14.33 2.85 -4.55
C LEU A 396 15.61 2.35 -3.86
N ASP A 397 16.74 2.74 -4.42
CA ASP A 397 18.04 2.16 -4.09
C ASP A 397 19.07 3.28 -3.98
N LEU A 398 19.77 3.30 -2.84
CA LEU A 398 20.93 4.14 -2.64
C LEU A 398 22.08 3.56 -3.45
N THR A 399 22.47 4.26 -4.53
CA THR A 399 23.51 3.80 -5.45
C THR A 399 24.79 3.40 -4.69
N GLY A 400 25.13 2.11 -4.76
CA GLY A 400 26.31 1.54 -4.09
C GLY A 400 26.30 1.62 -2.56
N GLY A 401 25.15 1.95 -1.94
CA GLY A 401 25.04 2.20 -0.51
C GLY A 401 25.79 3.43 0.00
N SER A 402 26.30 4.29 -0.89
CA SER A 402 27.14 5.44 -0.54
C SER A 402 26.33 6.59 0.03
N LEU A 403 26.71 7.07 1.22
CA LEU A 403 26.10 8.22 1.89
C LEU A 403 26.80 9.56 1.55
N THR A 404 27.63 9.57 0.51
CA THR A 404 28.32 10.80 0.06
C THR A 404 27.30 11.78 -0.54
N ASN A 405 27.43 13.07 -0.25
CA ASN A 405 26.60 14.11 -0.86
C ASN A 405 26.71 14.06 -2.39
N ASN A 406 25.63 14.40 -3.10
CA ASN A 406 25.43 14.29 -4.54
C ASN A 406 25.37 12.85 -5.08
N ASN A 407 25.26 11.83 -4.22
CA ASN A 407 25.03 10.47 -4.68
C ASN A 407 23.60 10.35 -5.23
N VAL A 408 23.47 10.24 -6.55
CA VAL A 408 22.17 10.14 -7.22
C VAL A 408 21.53 8.79 -6.95
N MET A 409 20.28 8.81 -6.51
CA MET A 409 19.48 7.60 -6.25
C MET A 409 19.18 6.85 -7.55
N GLN A 410 18.88 5.57 -7.43
CA GLN A 410 18.48 4.74 -8.56
C GLN A 410 17.31 3.83 -8.17
N ILE A 411 16.77 3.11 -9.14
CA ILE A 411 16.04 1.88 -8.87
C ILE A 411 16.97 0.66 -9.01
N TRP A 412 16.68 -0.38 -8.24
CA TRP A 412 17.31 -1.68 -8.38
C TRP A 412 16.33 -2.78 -7.95
N SER A 413 16.48 -3.99 -8.48
CA SER A 413 15.77 -5.19 -8.03
C SER A 413 15.69 -5.23 -6.49
N CYS A 414 14.51 -5.46 -5.94
CA CYS A 414 14.32 -5.46 -4.49
C CYS A 414 15.09 -6.62 -3.84
N THR A 415 16.22 -6.30 -3.20
CA THR A 415 17.09 -7.27 -2.52
C THR A 415 16.82 -7.35 -1.02
N GLY A 416 16.17 -6.32 -0.45
CA GLY A 416 16.04 -6.15 0.99
C GLY A 416 17.31 -5.68 1.69
N GLY A 417 18.38 -5.38 0.94
CA GLY A 417 19.64 -4.84 1.45
C GLY A 417 19.47 -3.47 2.12
N ALA A 418 20.44 -3.09 2.94
CA ALA A 418 20.40 -1.86 3.72
C ALA A 418 20.24 -0.60 2.84
N ASN A 419 20.84 -0.60 1.65
CA ASN A 419 20.75 0.45 0.63
C ASN A 419 19.34 0.64 0.02
N GLN A 420 18.38 -0.21 0.37
CA GLN A 420 16.96 -0.10 -0.05
C GLN A 420 16.02 0.14 1.14
N LYS A 421 16.58 0.57 2.29
CA LYS A 421 15.82 0.82 3.52
C LYS A 421 15.84 2.31 3.83
N PHE A 422 14.66 2.88 4.00
CA PHE A 422 14.42 4.29 4.23
C PHE A 422 13.58 4.51 5.48
N THR A 423 13.94 5.52 6.27
CA THR A 423 13.11 6.01 7.37
C THR A 423 12.51 7.37 6.99
N ARG A 424 11.39 7.72 7.64
CA ARG A 424 10.63 8.95 7.35
C ARG A 424 10.39 9.72 8.63
N THR A 425 10.62 11.03 8.61
CA THR A 425 10.45 11.91 9.79
C THR A 425 9.73 13.21 9.41
N THR A 426 9.13 13.91 10.36
CA THR A 426 8.39 15.16 10.14
C THR A 426 9.27 16.42 10.22
N GLY A 427 10.58 16.26 10.38
CA GLY A 427 11.55 17.34 10.43
C GLY A 427 12.93 16.84 9.97
N PRO A 428 13.83 17.72 9.53
CA PRO A 428 15.17 17.29 9.16
C PRO A 428 15.81 16.79 10.44
N GLY A 429 16.17 15.50 10.46
CA GLY A 429 16.88 14.93 11.59
C GLY A 429 18.04 15.85 11.93
N SER A 430 18.08 16.36 13.17
CA SER A 430 19.14 17.27 13.59
C SER A 430 20.49 16.59 13.41
N GLY A 431 21.18 16.96 12.34
CA GLY A 431 22.57 16.63 12.08
C GLY A 431 23.46 17.40 13.04
N SER A 432 23.69 16.83 14.21
CA SER A 432 24.95 17.03 14.94
C SER A 432 25.44 15.63 15.30
N GLY A 433 26.52 15.22 14.67
CA GLY A 433 27.04 13.85 14.70
C GLY A 433 27.09 13.26 16.10
N SER A 434 26.20 12.32 16.37
CA SER A 434 26.28 11.26 17.38
C SER A 434 24.94 10.54 17.36
N THR A 435 24.96 9.22 17.21
CA THR A 435 23.79 8.37 17.32
C THR A 435 23.02 8.64 18.61
N THR A 436 21.74 9.00 18.52
CA THR A 436 20.79 8.57 19.56
C THR A 436 19.52 8.01 18.90
N PRO A 437 19.16 6.74 19.19
CA PRO A 437 18.07 6.00 18.56
C PRO A 437 16.73 6.35 19.19
N THR A 438 15.62 5.77 18.71
CA THR A 438 14.46 5.47 19.56
C THR A 438 14.99 5.04 20.92
N ALA A 439 14.74 5.83 21.98
CA ALA A 439 15.51 5.78 23.22
C ALA A 439 15.83 4.33 23.62
N GLY A 440 17.07 3.91 23.44
CA GLY A 440 17.49 2.56 23.81
C GLY A 440 17.42 2.43 25.32
N SER A 441 16.84 1.33 25.79
CA SER A 441 16.75 1.05 27.21
C SER A 441 18.01 0.32 27.68
N THR A 442 18.36 0.56 28.93
CA THR A 442 19.22 -0.36 29.66
C THR A 442 18.42 -1.62 30.01
N ILE A 443 19.00 -2.79 29.78
CA ILE A 443 18.40 -4.07 30.22
C ILE A 443 19.09 -4.47 31.52
N ARG A 444 18.32 -4.58 32.62
CA ARG A 444 18.86 -4.82 33.96
C ARG A 444 18.38 -6.16 34.52
N PRO A 445 19.26 -7.00 35.09
CA PRO A 445 18.86 -8.27 35.71
C PRO A 445 18.12 -8.02 37.03
N GLY A 446 16.96 -8.65 37.19
CA GLY A 446 16.09 -8.50 38.35
C GLY A 446 15.83 -7.03 38.70
N SER A 447 15.75 -6.69 39.97
CA SER A 447 15.58 -5.32 40.46
C SER A 447 16.88 -4.49 40.53
N SER A 448 17.98 -4.96 39.91
CA SER A 448 19.26 -4.24 39.99
C SER A 448 19.16 -2.84 39.36
N ALA A 449 19.53 -1.81 40.13
CA ALA A 449 19.56 -0.44 39.65
C ALA A 449 20.91 -0.06 39.00
N SER A 450 21.96 -0.85 39.22
CA SER A 450 23.35 -0.49 38.89
C SER A 450 24.06 -1.51 37.99
N THR A 451 23.38 -2.57 37.56
CA THR A 451 23.95 -3.61 36.69
C THR A 451 23.17 -3.68 35.38
N CYS A 452 23.89 -3.69 34.25
CA CYS A 452 23.34 -3.61 32.90
C CYS A 452 23.85 -4.75 32.01
N LEU A 453 22.99 -5.29 31.17
CA LEU A 453 23.35 -6.18 30.06
C LEU A 453 24.26 -5.42 29.10
N THR A 454 25.43 -5.98 28.82
CA THR A 454 26.50 -5.30 28.10
C THR A 454 27.10 -6.22 27.04
N ALA A 455 27.20 -5.73 25.81
CA ALA A 455 27.96 -6.40 24.76
C ALA A 455 29.44 -5.98 24.82
N SER A 456 30.34 -6.95 24.91
CA SER A 456 31.78 -6.70 25.18
C SER A 456 32.51 -5.86 24.11
N SER A 457 32.04 -5.87 22.87
CA SER A 457 32.51 -5.01 21.76
C SER A 457 31.49 -4.98 20.63
N ASN A 458 31.70 -4.14 19.61
CA ASN A 458 30.86 -4.06 18.40
C ASN A 458 31.37 -4.97 17.28
N SER A 459 31.51 -6.27 17.54
CA SER A 459 32.02 -7.23 16.57
C SER A 459 31.24 -8.53 16.63
N ASN A 460 31.12 -9.22 15.49
CA ASN A 460 30.48 -10.54 15.42
C ASN A 460 31.14 -11.51 16.42
N GLY A 461 30.33 -12.15 17.25
CA GLY A 461 30.80 -13.07 18.28
C GLY A 461 31.23 -12.41 19.58
N ALA A 462 31.07 -11.10 19.72
CA ALA A 462 31.33 -10.43 20.98
C ALA A 462 30.36 -10.93 22.06
N THR A 463 30.91 -11.33 23.21
CA THR A 463 30.13 -11.92 24.31
C THR A 463 29.19 -10.90 24.94
N VAL A 464 28.06 -11.39 25.44
CA VAL A 464 27.10 -10.61 26.23
C VAL A 464 27.21 -11.00 27.70
N VAL A 465 27.46 -10.01 28.55
CA VAL A 465 27.72 -10.14 29.98
C VAL A 465 26.93 -9.10 30.77
N VAL A 466 27.01 -9.14 32.10
CA VAL A 466 26.55 -8.02 32.94
C VAL A 466 27.72 -7.18 33.44
N GLN A 467 27.58 -5.86 33.42
CA GLN A 467 28.58 -4.90 33.95
C GLN A 467 27.89 -3.77 34.70
N PRO A 468 28.61 -2.95 35.50
CA PRO A 468 28.06 -1.73 36.07
C PRO A 468 27.43 -0.84 34.99
N CYS A 469 26.22 -0.34 35.25
CA CYS A 469 25.54 0.60 34.36
C CYS A 469 26.34 1.89 34.24
N THR A 470 26.54 2.33 33.01
CA THR A 470 27.26 3.56 32.66
C THR A 470 26.38 4.39 31.74
N SER A 471 26.26 5.69 32.04
CA SER A 471 25.46 6.59 31.22
C SER A 471 26.02 6.69 29.81
N ASN A 472 25.15 6.78 28.80
CA ASN A 472 25.50 6.94 27.39
C ASN A 472 26.44 5.86 26.83
N ASN A 473 26.40 4.65 27.39
CA ASN A 473 27.22 3.54 26.89
C ASN A 473 26.47 2.75 25.81
N ALA A 474 26.94 2.85 24.56
CA ALA A 474 26.37 2.14 23.42
C ALA A 474 26.37 0.61 23.58
N ALA A 475 27.30 0.06 24.36
CA ALA A 475 27.36 -1.37 24.68
C ALA A 475 26.23 -1.84 25.60
N GLN A 476 25.59 -0.91 26.30
CA GLN A 476 24.52 -1.14 27.30
C GLN A 476 23.17 -0.59 26.85
N THR A 477 23.13 0.01 25.66
CA THR A 477 21.94 0.65 25.09
C THR A 477 21.31 -0.32 24.11
N TRP A 478 20.19 -0.92 24.52
CA TRP A 478 19.50 -1.93 23.73
C TRP A 478 18.18 -1.39 23.18
N VAL A 479 17.88 -1.70 21.93
CA VAL A 479 16.66 -1.27 21.24
C VAL A 479 15.87 -2.50 20.81
N GLN A 480 14.63 -2.64 21.28
CA GLN A 480 13.75 -3.69 20.78
C GLN A 480 13.14 -3.27 19.45
N ASN A 481 13.38 -4.05 18.40
CA ASN A 481 12.79 -3.88 17.07
C ASN A 481 12.07 -5.17 16.67
N GLY A 482 10.76 -5.21 16.86
CA GLY A 482 9.97 -6.43 16.69
C GLY A 482 10.43 -7.54 17.64
N GLN A 483 10.87 -8.66 17.09
CA GLN A 483 11.39 -9.82 17.83
C GLN A 483 12.91 -9.79 17.97
N THR A 484 13.56 -8.64 17.85
CA THR A 484 15.02 -8.56 17.87
C THR A 484 15.46 -7.50 18.85
N LEU A 485 16.55 -7.76 19.58
CA LEU A 485 17.17 -6.82 20.51
C LEU A 485 18.48 -6.32 19.90
N LEU A 486 18.51 -5.04 19.54
CA LEU A 486 19.64 -4.41 18.88
C LEU A 486 20.55 -3.73 19.89
N VAL A 487 21.85 -3.72 19.63
CA VAL A 487 22.88 -2.96 20.35
C VAL A 487 23.87 -2.38 19.34
N TYR A 488 24.57 -1.30 19.70
CA TYR A 488 25.42 -0.54 18.78
C TYR A 488 24.70 -0.04 17.49
N GLY A 489 23.37 -0.07 17.46
CA GLY A 489 22.53 0.40 16.35
C GLY A 489 22.34 -0.59 15.20
N ASN A 490 23.22 -1.60 15.05
CA ASN A 490 23.18 -2.52 13.91
C ASN A 490 23.55 -3.98 14.26
N MET A 491 23.82 -4.29 15.53
CA MET A 491 24.11 -5.64 16.00
C MET A 491 22.92 -6.19 16.75
N CYS A 492 22.74 -7.50 16.70
CA CYS A 492 21.60 -8.19 17.30
C CYS A 492 22.07 -9.14 18.39
N LEU A 493 21.29 -9.23 19.49
CA LEU A 493 21.43 -10.30 20.46
C LEU A 493 21.29 -11.64 19.74
N ASP A 494 22.15 -12.59 20.07
CA ASP A 494 22.31 -13.82 19.30
C ASP A 494 22.69 -14.99 20.23
N VAL A 495 22.02 -16.13 20.08
CA VAL A 495 22.42 -17.37 20.75
C VAL A 495 23.61 -17.97 20.01
N THR A 496 24.74 -18.13 20.70
CA THR A 496 25.99 -18.61 20.08
C THR A 496 25.76 -19.94 19.35
N ASN A 497 26.02 -19.95 18.04
CA ASN A 497 25.82 -21.09 17.13
C ASN A 497 24.37 -21.64 17.11
N GLY A 498 23.38 -20.86 17.55
CA GLY A 498 21.99 -21.32 17.68
C GLY A 498 21.81 -22.53 18.60
N SER A 499 22.71 -22.73 19.57
CA SER A 499 22.67 -23.90 20.45
C SER A 499 21.43 -23.91 21.35
N THR A 500 20.68 -25.01 21.34
CA THR A 500 19.48 -25.21 22.18
C THR A 500 19.80 -25.94 23.49
N THR A 501 21.08 -26.04 23.87
CA THR A 501 21.47 -26.68 25.14
C THR A 501 21.41 -25.65 26.28
N ASN A 502 20.85 -26.03 27.43
CA ASN A 502 20.90 -25.20 28.63
C ASN A 502 22.34 -24.81 28.97
N GLY A 503 22.58 -23.51 29.14
CA GLY A 503 23.91 -22.93 29.28
C GLY A 503 24.53 -22.43 27.98
N ALA A 504 23.80 -22.46 26.86
CA ALA A 504 24.24 -21.83 25.61
C ALA A 504 24.52 -20.34 25.84
N LYS A 505 25.72 -19.90 25.45
CA LYS A 505 26.18 -18.53 25.73
C LYS A 505 25.54 -17.53 24.77
N MET A 506 25.39 -16.31 25.26
CA MET A 506 24.93 -15.19 24.44
C MET A 506 26.09 -14.42 23.83
N GLN A 507 25.90 -14.04 22.57
CA GLN A 507 26.79 -13.17 21.82
C GLN A 507 25.98 -12.08 21.13
N ILE A 508 26.66 -11.17 20.44
CA ILE A 508 26.05 -10.35 19.42
C ILE A 508 26.57 -10.76 18.04
N TRP A 509 25.72 -10.59 17.03
CA TRP A 509 26.07 -10.83 15.64
C TRP A 509 25.39 -9.79 14.75
N ALA A 510 25.92 -9.61 13.54
CA ALA A 510 25.25 -8.82 12.51
C ALA A 510 23.80 -9.30 12.36
N CYS A 511 22.87 -8.36 12.34
CA CYS A 511 21.45 -8.66 12.25
C CYS A 511 21.11 -9.35 10.92
N THR A 512 20.51 -10.53 10.96
CA THR A 512 20.10 -11.27 9.77
C THR A 512 18.66 -10.88 9.35
N PRO A 513 18.42 -10.37 8.14
CA PRO A 513 17.06 -10.02 7.69
C PRO A 513 16.20 -11.25 7.37
N GLY A 514 14.94 -11.24 7.80
CA GLY A 514 13.97 -12.32 7.55
C GLY A 514 14.03 -13.46 8.58
N ALA A 515 13.08 -14.40 8.51
CA ALA A 515 12.90 -15.51 9.47
C ALA A 515 14.07 -16.54 9.50
N GLY A 516 15.24 -16.19 8.97
CA GLY A 516 16.34 -17.10 8.65
C GLY A 516 17.34 -17.39 9.76
N ASP A 517 17.36 -16.64 10.87
CA ASP A 517 18.13 -17.06 12.04
C ASP A 517 17.24 -17.08 13.28
N ALA A 518 16.78 -18.28 13.63
CA ALA A 518 16.04 -18.48 14.87
C ALA A 518 16.84 -17.93 16.06
N ALA A 519 18.18 -17.97 16.03
CA ALA A 519 19.06 -17.55 17.14
C ALA A 519 18.95 -16.08 17.54
N GLN A 520 18.35 -15.21 16.72
CA GLN A 520 18.25 -13.77 16.97
C GLN A 520 16.84 -13.28 17.33
N ARG A 521 15.89 -14.22 17.56
CA ARG A 521 14.48 -13.89 17.78
C ARG A 521 14.09 -14.01 19.25
N PHE A 522 13.84 -12.88 19.90
CA PHE A 522 13.47 -12.79 21.31
C PHE A 522 12.18 -12.00 21.51
N SER A 523 11.38 -12.42 22.47
CA SER A 523 10.17 -11.72 22.92
C SER A 523 10.25 -11.44 24.41
N VAL A 524 9.96 -10.21 24.81
CA VAL A 524 9.81 -9.84 26.22
C VAL A 524 8.40 -10.22 26.67
N THR A 525 8.28 -11.08 27.68
CA THR A 525 7.01 -11.54 28.22
C THR A 525 6.44 -10.56 29.24
N SER A 526 5.15 -10.69 29.58
CA SER A 526 4.52 -9.92 30.66
C SER A 526 5.17 -10.17 32.04
N GLY A 527 5.80 -11.32 32.23
CA GLY A 527 6.62 -11.67 33.40
C GLY A 527 8.02 -11.09 33.38
N LYS A 528 8.34 -10.19 32.42
CA LYS A 528 9.65 -9.56 32.22
C LYS A 528 10.77 -10.56 31.91
N SER A 529 10.45 -11.74 31.39
CA SER A 529 11.45 -12.66 30.84
C SER A 529 11.71 -12.33 29.38
N ILE A 530 12.94 -12.51 28.93
CA ILE A 530 13.30 -12.41 27.51
C ILE A 530 13.36 -13.84 26.98
N GLN A 531 12.27 -14.28 26.33
CA GLN A 531 12.11 -15.65 25.85
C GLN A 531 12.60 -15.77 24.40
N TRP A 532 13.30 -16.86 24.10
CA TRP A 532 13.67 -17.20 22.73
C TRP A 532 12.42 -17.67 21.96
N VAL A 533 12.05 -16.95 20.89
CA VAL A 533 10.80 -17.17 20.15
C VAL A 533 10.77 -18.58 19.56
N GLY A 534 9.70 -19.32 19.84
CA GLY A 534 9.52 -20.71 19.40
C GLY A 534 10.32 -21.74 20.20
N LYS A 535 10.91 -21.33 21.33
CA LYS A 535 11.75 -22.15 22.22
C LYS A 535 11.28 -22.05 23.67
N THR A 536 11.72 -22.96 24.53
CA THR A 536 11.33 -23.01 25.95
C THR A 536 12.35 -22.37 26.87
N GLU A 537 13.43 -21.84 26.30
CA GLU A 537 14.53 -21.19 27.00
C GLU A 537 14.35 -19.66 27.06
N CYS A 538 14.79 -19.11 28.18
CA CYS A 538 14.79 -17.69 28.50
C CYS A 538 16.23 -17.22 28.71
N LEU A 539 16.46 -15.93 28.49
CA LEU A 539 17.71 -15.27 28.86
C LEU A 539 17.92 -15.37 30.38
N ASP A 540 19.06 -15.92 30.77
CA ASP A 540 19.38 -16.32 32.13
C ASP A 540 20.75 -15.75 32.54
N LEU A 541 20.79 -15.06 33.67
CA LEU A 541 22.05 -14.64 34.27
C LEU A 541 22.69 -15.85 34.98
N SER A 542 23.83 -16.33 34.48
CA SER A 542 24.45 -17.57 34.96
C SER A 542 24.69 -17.52 36.47
N GLY A 543 24.01 -18.42 37.21
CA GLY A 543 24.09 -18.51 38.66
C GLY A 543 23.55 -17.28 39.42
N GLY A 544 22.84 -16.37 38.75
CA GLY A 544 22.27 -15.14 39.32
C GLY A 544 23.29 -14.13 39.86
N ARG A 545 24.57 -14.25 39.50
CA ARG A 545 25.64 -13.40 40.05
C ARG A 545 25.73 -12.07 39.31
N LEU A 546 25.64 -10.97 40.05
CA LEU A 546 25.75 -9.60 39.50
C LEU A 546 27.21 -9.10 39.34
N THR A 547 28.19 -9.98 39.51
CA THR A 547 29.61 -9.64 39.36
C THR A 547 29.90 -9.16 37.93
N SER A 548 30.60 -8.04 37.79
CA SER A 548 31.00 -7.50 36.48
C SER A 548 31.71 -8.56 35.63
N GLY A 549 31.28 -8.72 34.38
CA GLY A 549 31.77 -9.74 33.45
C GLY A 549 31.12 -11.12 33.58
N ASN A 550 30.19 -11.32 34.53
CA ASN A 550 29.46 -12.58 34.60
C ASN A 550 28.62 -12.81 33.33
N GLN A 551 28.58 -14.05 32.87
CA GLN A 551 27.99 -14.41 31.58
C GLN A 551 26.47 -14.48 31.65
N VAL A 552 25.86 -14.23 30.49
CA VAL A 552 24.44 -14.46 30.24
C VAL A 552 24.31 -15.63 29.27
N GLN A 553 23.31 -16.46 29.50
CA GLN A 553 23.11 -17.72 28.79
C GLN A 553 21.63 -17.94 28.49
N MET A 554 21.33 -18.94 27.68
CA MET A 554 19.98 -19.49 27.55
C MET A 554 19.79 -20.62 28.55
N TRP A 555 18.65 -20.62 29.24
CA TRP A 555 18.25 -21.70 30.14
C TRP A 555 16.74 -21.89 30.10
N THR A 556 16.25 -23.11 30.31
CA THR A 556 14.81 -23.41 30.40
C THR A 556 14.11 -22.38 31.29
N CYS A 557 13.06 -21.76 30.75
CA CYS A 557 12.27 -20.76 31.46
C CYS A 557 11.68 -21.40 32.73
N ASN A 558 12.06 -20.86 33.88
CA ASN A 558 11.65 -21.37 35.20
C ASN A 558 11.06 -20.27 36.10
N GLY A 559 11.06 -19.02 35.64
CA GLY A 559 10.50 -17.87 36.38
C GLY A 559 11.35 -17.39 37.55
N ASN A 560 12.57 -17.93 37.72
CA ASN A 560 13.48 -17.48 38.77
C ASN A 560 13.95 -16.05 38.55
N ALA A 561 14.38 -15.39 39.63
CA ALA A 561 14.80 -13.99 39.61
C ALA A 561 15.96 -13.70 38.64
N ASN A 562 16.81 -14.69 38.34
CA ASN A 562 17.91 -14.58 37.39
C ASN A 562 17.47 -14.64 35.91
N GLN A 563 16.17 -14.79 35.63
CA GLN A 563 15.55 -14.74 34.29
C GLN A 563 14.58 -13.56 34.12
N VAL A 564 14.57 -12.64 35.10
CA VAL A 564 13.77 -11.41 35.07
C VAL A 564 14.65 -10.26 34.60
N TRP A 565 14.19 -9.50 33.61
CA TRP A 565 14.95 -8.41 33.00
C TRP A 565 14.09 -7.16 32.86
N ASN A 566 14.53 -6.04 33.44
CA ASN A 566 13.85 -4.77 33.33
C ASN A 566 14.47 -3.95 32.19
N LEU A 567 13.63 -3.55 31.23
CA LEU A 567 13.97 -2.59 30.19
C LEU A 567 13.67 -1.20 30.76
N VAL A 568 14.71 -0.41 31.04
CA VAL A 568 14.65 0.91 31.70
C VAL A 568 15.29 1.97 30.85
#